data_AF-A0A976M5I6-F1
#
_entry.id   AF-A0A976M5I6-F1
#
_cell.length_a   1.000
_cell.length_b   1.000
_cell.length_c   1.000
_cell.angle_alpha   90.00
_cell.angle_beta   90.00
_cell.angle_gamma   90.00
#
_symmetry.space_group_name_H-M   'P 1'
#
loop_
_entity.id
_entity.type
_entity.pdbx_description
1 polymer ?
#
loop_
_entity_poly.entity_id
_entity_poly.type
_entity_poly.pdbx_seq_one_letter_code
_entity_poly.pdbx_strand_id
1 'polypeptide(L)'
;MLERKNLYWWQFKFFSLVLAGISSSYLGYVFVKSDYDFERFKAKLSLNWNSLIYDNTLSVKYKALLNSRFGTCLSKELNDELCKYFLNIDLKKENGFRRSDAICFLSEVNVEEKNKIVDTFVSKGQGESRDHKLLSGCTLNEFAQLVEALVLEERLKSNNYFDKQLLTKLMDMNIKNEVKLDGPTSNYRMNNPLISGVARKMSDEVAKYIKDHEHEELYVELKGDLERNIQLKKKLESLSKTRRLTAAENKRLNSINEEIATINQEMARLKHQHRKLFFM
;
A
#
# COMPACT_ATOMS: atom_id res chain seq x y z
N MET A 1 46.78 5.74 42.61
CA MET A 1 46.02 5.01 41.56
C MET A 1 44.51 5.02 41.77
N LEU A 2 43.99 4.95 43.01
CA LEU A 2 42.54 4.98 43.28
C LEU A 2 41.83 6.27 42.82
N GLU A 3 42.45 7.44 43.03
CA GLU A 3 41.83 8.73 42.66
C GLU A 3 41.61 8.90 41.15
N ARG A 4 42.55 8.44 40.31
CA ARG A 4 42.37 8.45 38.85
C ARG A 4 41.24 7.52 38.41
N LYS A 5 41.10 6.34 39.03
CA LYS A 5 40.00 5.41 38.74
C LYS A 5 38.63 6.02 39.05
N ASN A 6 38.49 6.71 40.18
CA ASN A 6 37.25 7.39 40.55
C ASN A 6 36.92 8.54 39.60
N LEU A 7 37.92 9.29 39.13
CA LEU A 7 37.73 10.36 38.15
C LEU A 7 37.24 9.83 36.80
N TYR A 8 37.85 8.78 36.26
CA TYR A 8 37.40 8.15 35.01
C TYR A 8 36.00 7.55 35.13
N TRP A 9 35.68 6.98 36.28
CA TRP A 9 34.35 6.41 36.53
C TRP A 9 33.27 7.49 36.61
N TRP A 10 33.60 8.65 37.20
CA TRP A 10 32.70 9.81 37.22
C TRP A 10 32.53 10.44 35.84
N GLN A 11 33.63 10.59 35.07
CA GLN A 11 33.58 11.06 33.68
C GLN A 11 32.74 10.14 32.80
N PHE A 12 32.88 8.82 32.95
CA PHE A 12 32.05 7.85 32.24
C PHE A 12 30.57 7.98 32.57
N LYS A 13 30.23 8.15 33.86
CA LYS A 13 28.84 8.39 34.29
C LYS A 13 28.28 9.68 33.70
N PHE A 14 29.06 10.75 33.70
CA PHE A 14 28.64 12.03 33.12
C PHE A 14 28.42 11.90 31.61
N PHE A 15 29.35 11.26 30.90
CA PHE A 15 29.22 11.01 29.46
C PHE A 15 28.00 10.15 29.13
N SER A 16 27.76 9.09 29.91
CA SER A 16 26.58 8.23 29.80
C SER A 16 25.28 9.02 29.97
N LEU A 17 25.23 9.93 30.94
CA LEU A 17 24.02 10.71 31.24
C LEU A 17 23.73 11.74 30.13
N VAL A 18 24.78 12.39 29.60
CA VAL A 18 24.66 13.28 28.44
C VAL A 18 24.22 12.51 27.18
N LEU A 19 24.81 11.34 26.93
CA LEU A 19 24.45 10.51 25.77
C LEU A 19 23.00 10.01 25.86
N ALA A 20 22.55 9.62 27.07
CA ALA A 20 21.17 9.21 27.33
C ALA A 20 20.18 10.38 27.07
N GLY A 21 20.54 11.60 27.48
CA GLY A 21 19.74 12.79 27.19
C GLY A 21 19.59 13.04 25.68
N ILE A 22 20.71 13.06 24.95
CA ILE A 22 20.72 13.30 23.49
C ILE A 22 19.94 12.22 22.75
N SER A 23 20.16 10.95 23.09
CA SER A 23 19.47 9.82 22.45
C SER A 23 17.96 9.81 22.76
N SER A 24 17.56 10.14 23.99
CA SER A 24 16.15 10.27 24.35
C SER A 24 15.47 11.41 23.58
N SER A 25 16.11 12.58 23.49
CA SER A 25 15.58 13.71 22.71
C SER A 25 15.48 13.37 21.21
N TYR A 26 16.46 12.65 20.67
CA TYR A 26 16.44 12.20 19.28
C TYR A 26 15.31 11.18 19.01
N LEU A 27 15.14 10.19 19.89
CA LEU A 27 14.05 9.21 19.79
C LEU A 27 12.69 9.90 19.83
N GLY A 28 12.50 10.86 20.75
CA GLY A 28 11.30 11.67 20.84
C GLY A 28 11.03 12.46 19.56
N TYR A 29 12.07 13.10 19.00
CA TYR A 29 11.96 13.82 17.73
C TYR A 29 11.53 12.91 16.57
N VAL A 30 12.16 11.74 16.41
CA VAL A 30 11.84 10.79 15.33
C VAL A 30 10.42 10.21 15.51
N PHE A 31 9.99 10.01 16.75
CA PHE A 31 8.64 9.53 17.06
C PHE A 31 7.56 10.55 16.67
N VAL A 32 7.73 11.82 17.06
CA VAL A 32 6.81 12.91 16.67
C VAL A 32 6.80 13.09 15.14
N LYS A 33 7.97 13.04 14.50
CA LYS A 33 8.08 13.13 13.02
C LYS A 33 7.50 11.92 12.30
N SER A 34 7.15 10.84 13.00
CA SER A 34 6.52 9.64 12.44
C SER A 34 5.02 9.60 12.65
N ASP A 35 4.41 10.73 13.02
CA ASP A 35 2.97 10.87 13.25
C ASP A 35 2.47 9.85 14.30
N TYR A 36 3.30 9.53 15.30
CA TYR A 36 3.00 8.57 16.37
C TYR A 36 2.76 7.11 15.91
N ASP A 37 3.03 6.77 14.65
CA ASP A 37 2.99 5.38 14.15
C ASP A 37 4.27 4.63 14.56
N PHE A 38 4.11 3.60 15.39
CA PHE A 38 5.20 2.80 15.94
C PHE A 38 5.98 2.03 14.87
N GLU A 39 5.30 1.52 13.84
CA GLU A 39 5.95 0.78 12.76
C GLU A 39 6.75 1.74 11.86
N ARG A 40 6.19 2.91 11.58
CA ARG A 40 6.87 3.97 10.83
C ARG A 40 8.07 4.54 11.59
N PHE A 41 7.94 4.66 12.91
CA PHE A 41 9.02 5.04 13.82
C PHE A 41 10.15 4.01 13.79
N LYS A 42 9.85 2.72 14.00
CA LYS A 42 10.83 1.63 13.99
C LYS A 42 11.55 1.55 12.66
N ALA A 43 10.82 1.72 11.56
CA ALA A 43 11.39 1.80 10.22
C ALA A 43 12.36 2.99 10.11
N LYS A 44 11.93 4.23 10.38
CA LYS A 44 12.80 5.41 10.31
C LYS A 44 14.02 5.33 11.23
N LEU A 45 13.87 4.73 12.42
CA LEU A 45 14.96 4.56 13.37
C LEU A 45 15.99 3.55 12.86
N SER A 46 15.53 2.38 12.39
CA SER A 46 16.38 1.38 11.74
C SER A 46 17.12 1.97 10.54
N LEU A 47 16.46 2.85 9.79
CA LEU A 47 17.06 3.52 8.63
C LEU A 47 18.13 4.53 9.01
N ASN A 48 17.89 5.37 10.01
CA ASN A 48 18.89 6.31 10.49
C ASN A 48 20.07 5.62 11.17
N TRP A 49 19.83 4.47 11.81
CA TRP A 49 20.91 3.64 12.39
C TRP A 49 21.73 2.95 11.31
N ASN A 50 21.06 2.37 10.32
CA ASN A 50 21.72 1.72 9.19
C ASN A 50 22.44 2.72 8.30
N SER A 51 21.95 3.96 8.16
CA SER A 51 22.62 5.01 7.37
C SER A 51 23.89 5.57 8.01
N LEU A 52 24.06 5.39 9.32
CA LEU A 52 25.31 5.70 10.02
C LEU A 52 26.39 4.65 9.77
N ILE A 53 26.01 3.43 9.35
CA ILE A 53 26.91 2.28 9.14
C ILE A 53 27.07 1.95 7.65
N TYR A 54 26.05 2.21 6.83
CA TYR A 54 25.95 1.87 5.41
C TYR A 54 25.48 3.06 4.59
N ASP A 55 25.88 3.14 3.32
CA ASP A 55 25.56 4.27 2.45
C ASP A 55 24.04 4.45 2.25
N ASN A 56 23.61 5.70 2.29
CA ASN A 56 22.27 6.14 2.73
C ASN A 56 21.21 6.08 1.61
N THR A 57 21.07 4.92 0.97
CA THR A 57 20.03 4.72 -0.05
C THR A 57 19.12 3.57 0.31
N LEU A 58 18.08 3.93 1.07
CA LEU A 58 16.83 3.19 1.08
C LEU A 58 16.47 2.68 -0.32
N SER A 59 16.32 1.36 -0.44
CA SER A 59 15.67 0.75 -1.59
C SER A 59 14.34 1.49 -1.87
N VAL A 60 14.17 1.94 -3.10
CA VAL A 60 12.97 2.66 -3.56
C VAL A 60 11.70 1.87 -3.18
N LYS A 61 11.79 0.52 -3.18
CA LYS A 61 10.75 -0.42 -2.74
C LYS A 61 10.30 -0.22 -1.30
N TYR A 62 11.24 -0.05 -0.36
CA TYR A 62 10.90 0.09 1.06
C TYR A 62 10.33 1.48 1.38
N LYS A 63 10.84 2.53 0.70
CA LYS A 63 10.22 3.87 0.73
C LYS A 63 8.79 3.84 0.21
N ALA A 64 8.55 3.16 -0.91
CA ALA A 64 7.22 3.01 -1.48
C ALA A 64 6.27 2.27 -0.52
N LEU A 65 6.71 1.16 0.09
CA LEU A 65 5.90 0.39 1.04
C LEU A 65 5.55 1.17 2.31
N LEU A 66 6.47 1.99 2.83
CA LEU A 66 6.18 2.88 3.96
C LEU A 66 5.22 4.02 3.58
N ASN A 67 5.24 4.47 2.32
CA ASN A 67 4.39 5.53 1.82
C ASN A 67 3.05 5.03 1.27
N SER A 68 2.91 3.72 1.00
CA SER A 68 1.67 3.11 0.51
C SER A 68 0.70 2.75 1.63
N ARG A 69 1.08 2.94 2.90
CA ARG A 69 0.18 2.68 4.03
C ARG A 69 -0.85 3.80 4.12
N PHE A 70 -2.10 3.43 3.90
CA PHE A 70 -3.27 4.25 4.17
C PHE A 70 -3.67 4.01 5.64
N GLY A 71 -3.26 4.92 6.52
CA GLY A 71 -3.35 4.74 7.97
C GLY A 71 -4.11 5.85 8.64
N THR A 72 -5.44 5.82 8.56
CA THR A 72 -6.34 6.74 9.26
C THR A 72 -7.20 5.98 10.27
N CYS A 73 -7.57 6.62 11.38
CA CYS A 73 -8.43 6.05 12.43
C CYS A 73 -9.93 6.23 12.13
N LEU A 74 -10.28 6.55 10.88
CA LEU A 74 -11.67 6.66 10.43
C LEU A 74 -12.33 5.28 10.35
N SER A 75 -13.67 5.25 10.40
CA SER A 75 -14.42 4.01 10.16
C SER A 75 -14.12 3.46 8.77
N LYS A 76 -14.09 2.13 8.64
CA LYS A 76 -13.82 1.45 7.36
C LYS A 76 -14.70 1.96 6.22
N GLU A 77 -16.01 2.10 6.47
CA GLU A 77 -16.98 2.59 5.48
C GLU A 77 -16.64 4.00 4.96
N LEU A 78 -16.31 4.92 5.87
CA LEU A 78 -15.90 6.28 5.49
C LEU A 78 -14.60 6.28 4.69
N ASN A 79 -13.64 5.43 5.08
CA ASN A 79 -12.39 5.26 4.35
C ASN A 79 -12.61 4.72 2.93
N ASP A 80 -13.48 3.71 2.78
CA ASP A 80 -13.81 3.14 1.48
C ASP A 80 -14.48 4.18 0.57
N GLU A 81 -15.41 5.00 1.10
CA GLU A 81 -16.06 6.07 0.34
C GLU A 81 -15.12 7.23 0.00
N LEU A 82 -14.19 7.60 0.89
CA LEU A 82 -13.14 8.59 0.59
C LEU A 82 -12.21 8.10 -0.53
N CYS A 83 -11.85 6.82 -0.52
CA CYS A 83 -11.05 6.20 -1.58
C CYS A 83 -11.78 6.28 -2.92
N LYS A 84 -13.07 5.92 -2.97
CA LYS A 84 -13.89 6.01 -4.19
C LYS A 84 -13.95 7.45 -4.70
N TYR A 85 -14.21 8.42 -3.83
CA TYR A 85 -14.29 9.82 -4.20
C TYR A 85 -12.98 10.34 -4.80
N PHE A 86 -11.87 10.05 -4.12
CA PHE A 86 -10.53 10.41 -4.56
C PHE A 86 -10.22 9.82 -5.95
N LEU A 87 -10.44 8.51 -6.12
CA LEU A 87 -10.18 7.82 -7.38
C LEU A 87 -11.06 8.34 -8.52
N ASN A 88 -12.35 8.59 -8.25
CA ASN A 88 -13.27 9.13 -9.26
C ASN A 88 -12.81 10.49 -9.79
N ILE A 89 -12.32 11.37 -8.91
CA ILE A 89 -11.81 12.68 -9.32
C ILE A 89 -10.45 12.56 -10.01
N ASP A 90 -9.56 11.72 -9.48
CA ASP A 90 -8.24 11.49 -10.07
C ASP A 90 -8.34 10.91 -11.49
N LEU A 91 -9.30 10.01 -11.73
CA LEU A 91 -9.55 9.42 -13.05
C LEU A 91 -10.17 10.41 -14.05
N LYS A 92 -10.97 11.38 -13.58
CA LYS A 92 -11.62 12.38 -14.44
C LYS A 92 -10.68 13.49 -14.90
N LYS A 93 -9.59 13.75 -14.17
CA LYS A 93 -8.70 14.89 -14.42
C LYS A 93 -7.35 14.43 -14.90
N GLU A 94 -6.84 15.05 -15.97
CA GLU A 94 -5.47 14.79 -16.44
C GLU A 94 -4.43 15.10 -15.37
N ASN A 95 -4.65 16.14 -14.56
CA ASN A 95 -3.70 16.56 -13.53
C ASN A 95 -3.85 15.83 -12.18
N GLY A 96 -4.69 14.79 -12.14
CA GLY A 96 -5.02 14.04 -10.94
C GLY A 96 -5.69 14.87 -9.84
N PHE A 97 -5.75 14.30 -8.64
CA PHE A 97 -6.36 14.90 -7.47
C PHE A 97 -5.48 16.01 -6.85
N ARG A 98 -6.00 17.24 -6.81
CA ARG A 98 -5.29 18.42 -6.28
C ARG A 98 -5.75 18.81 -4.88
N ARG A 99 -4.94 19.60 -4.18
CA ARG A 99 -5.37 20.20 -2.89
C ARG A 99 -6.62 21.08 -3.06
N SER A 100 -6.75 21.79 -4.17
CA SER A 100 -7.98 22.53 -4.52
C SER A 100 -9.23 21.64 -4.53
N ASP A 101 -9.09 20.37 -4.91
CA ASP A 101 -10.21 19.42 -4.99
C ASP A 101 -10.62 18.96 -3.60
N ALA A 102 -9.65 18.75 -2.71
CA ALA A 102 -9.92 18.56 -1.30
C ALA A 102 -10.63 19.78 -0.67
N ILE A 103 -10.26 21.01 -1.04
CA ILE A 103 -10.96 22.21 -0.55
C ILE A 103 -12.39 22.30 -1.11
N CYS A 104 -12.58 21.97 -2.40
CA CYS A 104 -13.90 21.90 -3.00
C CYS A 104 -14.78 20.89 -2.26
N PHE A 105 -14.27 19.69 -1.98
CA PHE A 105 -14.94 18.69 -1.14
C PHE A 105 -15.34 19.25 0.23
N LEU A 106 -14.44 19.96 0.91
CA LEU A 106 -14.73 20.56 2.22
C LEU A 106 -15.83 21.61 2.15
N SER A 107 -15.83 22.46 1.12
CA SER A 107 -16.91 23.42 0.90
C SER A 107 -18.24 22.71 0.68
N GLU A 108 -18.25 21.60 -0.05
CA GLU A 108 -19.44 20.79 -0.23
C GLU A 108 -19.92 20.22 1.10
N VAL A 109 -19.05 19.87 2.05
CA VAL A 109 -19.42 19.39 3.39
C VAL A 109 -19.68 20.52 4.40
N ASN A 110 -19.79 21.77 3.95
CA ASN A 110 -20.01 22.96 4.80
C ASN A 110 -18.87 23.21 5.81
N VAL A 111 -17.64 22.82 5.49
CA VAL A 111 -16.46 23.17 6.28
C VAL A 111 -15.90 24.48 5.75
N GLU A 112 -15.73 25.47 6.64
CA GLU A 112 -15.19 26.77 6.26
C GLU A 112 -13.72 26.69 5.83
N GLU A 113 -13.36 27.39 4.75
CA GLU A 113 -11.99 27.46 4.24
C GLU A 113 -11.02 28.13 5.24
N LYS A 114 -11.54 28.97 6.15
CA LYS A 114 -10.76 29.64 7.21
C LYS A 114 -10.45 28.75 8.41
N ASN A 115 -10.80 27.46 8.37
CA ASN A 115 -10.44 26.54 9.44
C ASN A 115 -8.90 26.36 9.49
N LYS A 116 -8.32 26.45 10.69
CA LYS A 116 -6.87 26.26 10.94
C LYS A 116 -6.34 24.93 10.42
N ILE A 117 -7.15 23.87 10.45
CA ILE A 117 -6.80 22.55 9.92
C ILE A 117 -6.62 22.61 8.40
N VAL A 118 -7.51 23.35 7.73
CA VAL A 118 -7.48 23.56 6.28
C VAL A 118 -6.26 24.40 5.88
N ASP A 119 -5.99 25.50 6.59
CA ASP A 119 -4.80 26.32 6.35
C ASP A 119 -3.51 25.51 6.55
N THR A 120 -3.47 24.65 7.58
CA THR A 120 -2.33 23.75 7.83
C THR A 120 -2.15 22.76 6.68
N PHE A 121 -3.24 22.19 6.17
CA PHE A 121 -3.21 21.28 5.03
C PHE A 121 -2.71 21.97 3.74
N VAL A 122 -3.21 23.17 3.44
CA VAL A 122 -2.76 23.96 2.27
C VAL A 122 -1.30 24.35 2.42
N SER A 123 -0.84 24.69 3.63
CA SER A 123 0.55 25.11 3.88
C SER A 123 1.59 24.04 3.54
N LYS A 124 1.22 22.75 3.64
CA LYS A 124 2.04 21.58 3.28
C LYS A 124 2.18 21.39 1.76
N GLY A 125 1.39 22.10 0.96
CA GLY A 125 1.49 22.07 -0.50
C GLY A 125 2.81 22.63 -1.02
N GLN A 126 3.17 22.23 -2.25
CA GLN A 126 4.36 22.73 -2.92
C GLN A 126 4.06 24.06 -3.64
N GLY A 127 4.89 25.07 -3.42
CA GLY A 127 4.75 26.40 -4.03
C GLY A 127 5.00 27.54 -3.04
N GLU A 128 5.34 28.72 -3.57
CA GLU A 128 5.62 29.91 -2.76
C GLU A 128 4.33 30.62 -2.32
N SER A 129 3.35 30.74 -3.23
CA SER A 129 2.05 31.37 -2.95
C SER A 129 0.99 30.34 -2.54
N ARG A 130 -0.07 30.81 -1.84
CA ARG A 130 -1.24 29.97 -1.47
C ARG A 130 -1.86 29.32 -2.70
N ASP A 131 -1.99 30.05 -3.80
CA ASP A 131 -2.59 29.55 -5.04
C ASP A 131 -1.75 28.44 -5.68
N HIS A 132 -0.42 28.58 -5.69
CA HIS A 132 0.46 27.52 -6.16
C HIS A 132 0.33 26.26 -5.29
N LYS A 133 0.22 26.43 -3.97
CA LYS A 133 0.01 25.32 -3.04
C LYS A 133 -1.34 24.62 -3.26
N LEU A 134 -2.40 25.35 -3.59
CA LEU A 134 -3.70 24.76 -3.92
C LEU A 134 -3.67 23.91 -5.20
N LEU A 135 -2.88 24.33 -6.19
CA LEU A 135 -2.71 23.61 -7.45
C LEU A 135 -1.81 22.36 -7.32
N SER A 136 -1.10 22.20 -6.20
CA SER A 136 -0.24 21.05 -5.96
C SER A 136 -1.04 19.76 -5.75
N GLY A 137 -0.50 18.64 -6.25
CA GLY A 137 -1.11 17.32 -6.13
C GLY A 137 -1.19 16.86 -4.67
N CYS A 138 -2.29 16.20 -4.32
CA CYS A 138 -2.56 15.70 -2.98
C CYS A 138 -2.66 14.18 -3.01
N THR A 139 -2.00 13.49 -2.08
CA THR A 139 -2.12 12.04 -1.95
C THR A 139 -3.40 11.65 -1.22
N LEU A 140 -3.91 10.44 -1.48
CA LEU A 140 -5.09 9.89 -0.78
C LEU A 140 -4.90 9.92 0.74
N ASN A 141 -3.70 9.61 1.23
CA ASN A 141 -3.41 9.63 2.67
C ASN A 141 -3.45 11.06 3.24
N GLU A 142 -2.91 12.06 2.55
CA GLU A 142 -2.99 13.47 2.99
C GLU A 142 -4.44 13.96 3.02
N PHE A 143 -5.25 13.57 2.03
CA PHE A 143 -6.67 13.89 1.99
C PHE A 143 -7.43 13.23 3.16
N ALA A 144 -7.21 11.95 3.41
CA ALA A 144 -7.88 11.25 4.50
C ALA A 144 -7.44 11.74 5.88
N GLN A 145 -6.16 12.13 6.05
CA GLN A 145 -5.68 12.77 7.29
C GLN A 145 -6.33 14.14 7.55
N LEU A 146 -6.59 14.92 6.50
CA LEU A 146 -7.34 16.17 6.62
C LEU A 146 -8.75 15.90 7.13
N VAL A 147 -9.44 14.92 6.55
CA VAL A 147 -10.80 14.53 6.97
C VAL A 147 -10.80 14.00 8.40
N GLU A 148 -9.83 13.17 8.76
CA GLU A 148 -9.65 12.66 10.12
C GLU A 148 -9.44 13.78 11.13
N ALA A 149 -8.57 14.75 10.82
CA ALA A 149 -8.34 15.90 11.70
C ALA A 149 -9.62 16.72 11.94
N LEU A 150 -10.45 16.90 10.91
CA LEU A 150 -11.73 17.60 11.01
C LEU A 150 -12.75 16.81 11.85
N VAL A 151 -12.85 15.50 11.61
CA VAL A 151 -13.68 14.59 12.41
C VAL A 151 -13.29 14.65 13.89
N LEU A 152 -11.99 14.61 14.19
CA LEU A 152 -11.49 14.70 15.56
C LEU A 152 -11.80 16.07 16.19
N GLU A 153 -11.63 17.16 15.46
CA GLU A 153 -11.96 18.50 15.95
C GLU A 153 -13.46 18.65 16.26
N GLU A 154 -14.33 18.14 15.40
CA GLU A 154 -15.79 18.18 15.61
C GLU A 154 -16.22 17.29 16.79
N ARG A 155 -15.60 16.11 16.95
CA ARG A 155 -15.81 15.28 18.14
C ARG A 155 -15.40 15.98 19.42
N LEU A 156 -14.28 16.74 19.41
CA LEU A 156 -13.86 17.55 20.57
C LEU A 156 -14.85 18.67 20.88
N LYS A 157 -15.55 19.22 19.88
CA LYS A 157 -16.68 20.15 20.04
C LYS A 157 -18.00 19.45 20.40
N SER A 158 -17.97 18.15 20.74
CA SER A 158 -19.14 17.32 21.07
C SER A 158 -20.09 17.03 19.91
N ASN A 159 -19.67 17.22 18.67
CA ASN A 159 -20.44 16.90 17.47
C ASN A 159 -20.14 15.47 16.98
N ASN A 160 -20.67 14.47 17.68
CA ASN A 160 -20.47 13.05 17.34
C ASN A 160 -21.21 12.59 16.07
N TYR A 161 -22.05 13.43 15.49
CA TYR A 161 -22.86 13.08 14.31
C TYR A 161 -22.22 13.54 12.99
N PHE A 162 -21.16 14.37 13.06
CA PHE A 162 -20.44 14.86 11.90
C PHE A 162 -19.98 13.74 10.96
N ASP A 163 -19.42 12.66 11.49
CA ASP A 163 -18.93 11.52 10.71
C ASP A 163 -20.02 10.86 9.87
N LYS A 164 -21.23 10.75 10.44
CA LYS A 164 -22.38 10.18 9.75
C LYS A 164 -22.89 11.12 8.66
N GLN A 165 -22.94 12.42 8.92
CA GLN A 165 -23.29 13.41 7.89
C GLN A 165 -22.29 13.39 6.74
N LEU A 166 -21.01 13.36 7.06
CA LEU A 166 -19.91 13.28 6.10
C LEU A 166 -20.03 12.02 5.23
N LEU A 167 -20.29 10.85 5.84
CA LEU A 167 -20.51 9.60 5.11
C LEU A 167 -21.70 9.69 4.16
N THR A 168 -22.86 10.18 4.63
CA THR A 168 -24.05 10.33 3.78
C THR A 168 -23.78 11.26 2.60
N LYS A 169 -23.06 12.36 2.83
CA LYS A 169 -22.71 13.32 1.77
C LYS A 169 -21.71 12.75 0.78
N LEU A 170 -20.72 11.99 1.25
CA LEU A 170 -19.76 11.26 0.42
C LEU A 170 -20.44 10.23 -0.47
N MET A 171 -21.39 9.46 0.06
CA MET A 171 -22.16 8.50 -0.72
C MET A 171 -22.95 9.20 -1.84
N ASP A 172 -23.64 10.31 -1.53
CA ASP A 172 -24.37 11.10 -2.54
C ASP A 172 -23.42 11.68 -3.60
N MET A 173 -22.27 12.22 -3.19
CA MET A 173 -21.23 12.72 -4.10
C MET A 173 -20.66 11.61 -5.00
N ASN A 174 -20.45 10.40 -4.46
CA ASN A 174 -19.92 9.27 -5.22
C ASN A 174 -20.93 8.74 -6.23
N ILE A 175 -22.23 8.71 -5.88
CA ILE A 175 -23.30 8.36 -6.82
C ILE A 175 -23.37 9.40 -7.96
N LYS A 176 -23.34 10.70 -7.63
CA LYS A 176 -23.34 11.77 -8.64
C LYS A 176 -22.12 11.75 -9.54
N ASN A 177 -20.98 11.38 -8.99
CA ASN A 177 -19.70 11.37 -9.69
C ASN A 177 -19.31 10.01 -10.26
N GLU A 178 -20.20 9.02 -10.22
CA GLU A 178 -19.91 7.66 -10.65
C GLU A 178 -19.38 7.64 -12.08
N VAL A 179 -18.14 7.15 -12.22
CA VAL A 179 -17.53 6.95 -13.53
C VAL A 179 -18.13 5.67 -14.10
N LYS A 180 -18.98 5.80 -15.13
CA LYS A 180 -19.40 4.65 -15.94
C LYS A 180 -18.18 4.12 -16.68
N LEU A 181 -17.54 3.11 -16.12
CA LEU A 181 -16.49 2.36 -16.78
C LEU A 181 -17.17 1.48 -17.84
N ASP A 182 -17.22 1.97 -19.08
CA ASP A 182 -17.68 1.19 -20.22
C ASP A 182 -16.69 0.05 -20.51
N GLY A 183 -16.93 -1.10 -19.86
CA GLY A 183 -16.24 -2.37 -20.12
C GLY A 183 -15.01 -2.66 -19.25
N PRO A 184 -14.51 -3.92 -19.29
CA PRO A 184 -13.31 -4.32 -18.57
C PRO A 184 -12.11 -3.59 -19.19
N THR A 185 -11.64 -2.54 -18.52
CA THR A 185 -10.49 -1.74 -18.97
C THR A 185 -9.23 -2.59 -18.91
N SER A 186 -8.86 -3.20 -20.05
CA SER A 186 -7.63 -3.98 -20.23
C SER A 186 -6.34 -3.14 -20.17
N ASN A 187 -6.46 -1.83 -19.97
CA ASN A 187 -5.35 -0.89 -19.84
C ASN A 187 -5.68 0.18 -18.80
N TYR A 188 -5.65 -0.18 -17.52
CA TYR A 188 -5.66 0.80 -16.43
C TYR A 188 -4.40 1.68 -16.54
N ARG A 189 -4.57 2.98 -16.79
CA ARG A 189 -3.49 3.98 -16.86
C ARG A 189 -3.84 5.14 -15.94
N MET A 190 -3.03 5.36 -14.91
CA MET A 190 -3.05 6.63 -14.17
C MET A 190 -2.56 7.74 -15.11
N ASN A 191 -3.44 8.68 -15.45
CA ASN A 191 -3.17 9.74 -16.42
C ASN A 191 -2.37 10.93 -15.87
N ASN A 192 -1.97 10.91 -14.59
CA ASN A 192 -1.32 12.04 -13.95
C ASN A 192 0.11 12.29 -14.52
N PRO A 193 0.35 13.43 -15.22
CA PRO A 193 1.64 13.77 -15.83
C PRO A 193 2.73 14.14 -14.81
N LEU A 194 2.39 14.31 -13.52
CA LEU A 194 3.34 14.58 -12.43
C LEU A 194 3.90 13.31 -11.77
N ILE A 195 3.43 12.13 -12.19
CA ILE A 195 4.11 10.87 -11.98
C ILE A 195 5.41 10.96 -12.80
N SER A 196 6.46 11.51 -12.18
CA SER A 196 7.81 11.56 -12.73
C SER A 196 8.18 10.21 -13.34
N GLY A 197 9.15 10.16 -14.26
CA GLY A 197 9.60 8.89 -14.85
C GLY A 197 9.91 7.79 -13.83
N VAL A 198 10.18 8.15 -12.57
CA VAL A 198 10.32 7.25 -11.43
C VAL A 198 9.00 6.57 -11.02
N ALA A 199 7.90 7.32 -10.94
CA ALA A 199 6.60 6.76 -10.57
C ALA A 199 5.96 5.98 -11.74
N ARG A 200 6.30 6.30 -13.00
CA ARG A 200 5.97 5.45 -14.17
C ARG A 200 6.74 4.13 -14.10
N LYS A 201 8.05 4.18 -13.84
CA LYS A 201 8.85 2.97 -13.58
C LYS A 201 8.30 2.16 -12.40
N MET A 202 7.84 2.81 -11.32
CA MET A 202 7.21 2.11 -10.20
C MET A 202 5.89 1.46 -10.60
N SER A 203 5.02 2.14 -11.35
CA SER A 203 3.76 1.56 -11.83
C SER A 203 4.00 0.37 -12.77
N ASP A 204 4.95 0.49 -13.70
CA ASP A 204 5.32 -0.59 -14.61
C ASP A 204 5.91 -1.78 -13.82
N GLU A 205 6.72 -1.52 -12.80
CA GLU A 205 7.28 -2.58 -11.95
C GLU A 205 6.22 -3.24 -11.06
N VAL A 206 5.29 -2.46 -10.48
CA VAL A 206 4.14 -2.99 -9.74
C VAL A 206 3.24 -3.83 -10.64
N ALA A 207 3.00 -3.40 -11.89
CA ALA A 207 2.23 -4.16 -12.86
C ALA A 207 2.92 -5.50 -13.22
N LYS A 208 4.25 -5.53 -13.32
CA LYS A 208 5.00 -6.80 -13.43
C LYS A 208 4.75 -7.70 -12.23
N TYR A 209 4.80 -7.16 -11.01
CA TYR A 209 4.59 -7.94 -9.79
C TYR A 209 3.16 -8.44 -9.61
N ILE A 210 2.15 -7.67 -10.01
CA ILE A 210 0.75 -8.13 -10.02
C ILE A 210 0.61 -9.32 -10.96
N LYS A 211 1.19 -9.21 -12.16
CA LYS A 211 1.21 -10.30 -13.14
C LYS A 211 2.01 -11.51 -12.65
N ASP A 212 3.12 -11.29 -11.93
CA ASP A 212 3.90 -12.36 -11.32
C ASP A 212 3.14 -13.05 -10.18
N HIS A 213 2.38 -12.31 -9.38
CA HIS A 213 1.54 -12.87 -8.32
C HIS A 213 0.40 -13.72 -8.90
N GLU A 214 -0.26 -13.24 -9.96
CA GLU A 214 -1.24 -14.03 -10.72
C GLU A 214 -0.63 -15.31 -11.31
N HIS A 215 0.60 -15.23 -11.85
CA HIS A 215 1.32 -16.39 -12.36
C HIS A 215 1.75 -17.37 -11.25
N GLU A 216 2.07 -16.87 -10.06
CA GLU A 216 2.45 -17.66 -8.89
C GLU A 216 1.23 -18.38 -8.29
N GLU A 217 0.09 -17.70 -8.14
CA GLU A 217 -1.17 -18.32 -7.71
C GLU A 217 -1.61 -19.45 -8.67
N LEU A 218 -1.57 -19.17 -9.98
CA LEU A 218 -1.94 -20.14 -11.01
C LEU A 218 -0.96 -21.33 -11.07
N TYR A 219 0.32 -21.10 -10.78
CA TYR A 219 1.31 -22.17 -10.63
C TYR A 219 1.06 -23.05 -9.40
N VAL A 220 0.67 -22.45 -8.28
CA VAL A 220 0.32 -23.18 -7.05
C VAL A 220 -0.93 -24.04 -7.26
N GLU A 221 -1.95 -23.51 -7.93
CA GLU A 221 -3.18 -24.25 -8.27
C GLU A 221 -2.88 -25.44 -9.19
N LEU A 222 -2.18 -25.22 -10.31
CA LEU A 222 -1.79 -26.28 -11.24
C LEU A 222 -0.94 -27.37 -10.58
N LYS A 223 -0.06 -26.99 -9.64
CA LYS A 223 0.74 -27.95 -8.88
C LYS A 223 -0.13 -28.81 -7.95
N GLY A 224 -1.11 -28.20 -7.28
CA GLY A 224 -2.11 -28.92 -6.47
C GLY A 224 -2.90 -29.93 -7.31
N ASP A 225 -3.32 -29.53 -8.51
CA ASP A 225 -4.06 -30.38 -9.44
C ASP A 225 -3.23 -31.55 -9.95
N LEU A 226 -1.96 -31.29 -10.27
CA LEU A 226 -1.01 -32.33 -10.65
C LEU A 226 -0.83 -33.36 -9.53
N GLU A 227 -0.64 -32.93 -8.28
CA GLU A 227 -0.48 -33.83 -7.14
C GLU A 227 -1.73 -34.69 -6.92
N ARG A 228 -2.93 -34.09 -7.02
CA ARG A 228 -4.20 -34.83 -6.95
C ARG A 228 -4.31 -35.88 -8.05
N ASN A 229 -4.01 -35.51 -9.29
CA ASN A 229 -4.10 -36.42 -10.44
C ASN A 229 -3.05 -37.53 -10.39
N ILE A 230 -1.84 -37.27 -9.90
CA ILE A 230 -0.82 -38.30 -9.65
C ILE A 230 -1.29 -39.29 -8.58
N GLN A 231 -1.92 -38.82 -7.50
CA GLN A 231 -2.46 -39.70 -6.47
C GLN A 231 -3.60 -40.58 -6.99
N LEU A 232 -4.52 -40.01 -7.80
CA LEU A 232 -5.60 -40.77 -8.44
C LEU A 232 -5.07 -41.80 -9.42
N LYS A 233 -4.07 -41.44 -10.22
CA LYS A 233 -3.36 -42.38 -11.12
C LYS A 233 -2.75 -43.54 -10.34
N LYS A 234 -1.98 -43.26 -9.28
CA LYS A 234 -1.37 -44.30 -8.42
C LYS A 234 -2.42 -45.25 -7.82
N LYS A 235 -3.57 -44.72 -7.39
CA LYS A 235 -4.68 -45.54 -6.88
C LYS A 235 -5.24 -46.46 -7.96
N LEU A 236 -5.51 -45.94 -9.16
CA LEU A 236 -6.00 -46.75 -10.29
C LEU A 236 -4.98 -47.79 -10.77
N GLU A 237 -3.69 -47.44 -10.81
CA GLU A 237 -2.62 -48.39 -11.14
C GLU A 237 -2.47 -49.49 -10.09
N SER A 238 -2.64 -49.18 -8.79
CA SER A 238 -2.64 -50.18 -7.72
C SER A 238 -3.82 -51.15 -7.83
N LEU A 239 -4.99 -50.65 -8.23
CA LEU A 239 -6.18 -51.47 -8.50
C LEU A 239 -5.99 -52.34 -9.73
N SER A 240 -5.32 -51.83 -10.77
CA SER A 240 -4.98 -52.61 -11.96
C SER A 240 -4.04 -53.79 -11.67
N LYS A 241 -3.23 -53.71 -10.61
CA LYS A 241 -2.35 -54.80 -10.18
C LYS A 241 -3.10 -55.90 -9.42
N THR A 242 -4.20 -55.54 -8.76
CA THR A 242 -5.01 -56.47 -7.95
C THR A 242 -6.17 -57.08 -8.74
N ARG A 243 -6.77 -56.33 -9.68
CA ARG A 243 -7.84 -56.81 -10.54
C ARG A 243 -7.80 -56.13 -11.91
N ARG A 244 -8.49 -56.73 -12.88
CA ARG A 244 -8.73 -56.07 -14.17
C ARG A 244 -9.60 -54.82 -13.96
N LEU A 245 -9.17 -53.70 -14.54
CA LEU A 245 -9.91 -52.45 -14.52
C LEU A 245 -11.18 -52.56 -15.38
N THR A 246 -12.26 -51.94 -14.91
CA THR A 246 -13.50 -51.79 -15.67
C THR A 246 -13.31 -50.80 -16.84
N ALA A 247 -14.22 -50.83 -17.83
CA ALA A 247 -14.17 -49.91 -18.96
C ALA A 247 -14.23 -48.43 -18.52
N ALA A 248 -15.00 -48.12 -17.48
CA ALA A 248 -15.08 -46.78 -16.90
C ALA A 248 -13.77 -46.37 -16.21
N GLU A 249 -13.12 -47.27 -15.49
CA GLU A 249 -11.83 -47.01 -14.83
C GLU A 249 -10.68 -46.83 -15.83
N ASN A 250 -10.67 -47.60 -16.92
CA ASN A 250 -9.71 -47.41 -18.01
C ASN A 250 -9.91 -46.05 -18.70
N LYS A 251 -11.17 -45.65 -18.96
CA LYS A 251 -11.47 -44.33 -19.50
C LYS A 251 -11.02 -43.21 -18.55
N ARG A 252 -11.23 -43.38 -17.24
CA ARG A 252 -10.80 -42.42 -16.22
C ARG A 252 -9.27 -42.33 -16.12
N LEU A 253 -8.56 -43.45 -16.22
CA LEU A 253 -7.09 -43.48 -16.24
C LEU A 253 -6.52 -42.75 -17.46
N ASN A 254 -7.12 -42.92 -18.63
CA ASN A 254 -6.73 -42.19 -19.84
C ASN A 254 -6.97 -40.68 -19.69
N SER A 255 -8.15 -40.27 -19.19
CA SER A 255 -8.47 -38.86 -18.88
C SER A 255 -7.45 -38.24 -17.92
N ILE A 256 -7.09 -38.96 -16.84
CA ILE A 256 -6.09 -38.48 -15.86
C ILE A 256 -4.70 -38.36 -16.52
N ASN A 257 -4.32 -39.28 -17.41
CA ASN A 257 -3.05 -39.19 -18.12
C ASN A 257 -3.00 -37.98 -19.06
N GLU A 258 -4.09 -37.70 -19.76
CA GLU A 258 -4.23 -36.52 -20.62
C GLU A 258 -4.17 -35.23 -19.79
N GLU A 259 -4.89 -35.16 -18.67
CA GLU A 259 -4.86 -34.01 -17.74
C GLU A 259 -3.47 -33.79 -17.13
N ILE A 260 -2.75 -34.84 -16.77
CA ILE A 260 -1.36 -34.72 -16.30
C ILE A 260 -0.46 -34.16 -17.41
N ALA A 261 -0.66 -34.57 -18.66
CA ALA A 261 0.14 -34.08 -19.78
C ALA A 261 -0.13 -32.58 -20.05
N THR A 262 -1.40 -32.16 -20.02
CA THR A 262 -1.79 -30.75 -20.22
C THR A 262 -1.28 -29.86 -19.09
N ILE A 263 -1.44 -30.26 -17.83
CA ILE A 263 -0.94 -29.50 -16.66
C ILE A 263 0.59 -29.35 -16.72
N ASN A 264 1.32 -30.40 -17.10
CA ASN A 264 2.78 -30.31 -17.27
C ASN A 264 3.19 -29.36 -18.40
N GLN A 265 2.44 -29.32 -19.50
CA GLN A 265 2.67 -28.39 -20.61
C GLN A 265 2.43 -26.94 -20.18
N GLU A 266 1.36 -26.69 -19.41
CA GLU A 266 1.04 -25.37 -18.88
C GLU A 266 2.07 -24.89 -17.85
N MET A 267 2.49 -25.76 -16.92
CA MET A 267 3.58 -25.43 -15.99
C MET A 267 4.90 -25.14 -16.72
N ALA A 268 5.22 -25.88 -17.79
CA ALA A 268 6.42 -25.60 -18.59
C ALA A 268 6.34 -24.24 -19.30
N ARG A 269 5.16 -23.88 -19.81
CA ARG A 269 4.88 -22.56 -20.40
C ARG A 269 5.03 -21.44 -19.37
N LEU A 270 4.44 -21.58 -18.19
CA LEU A 270 4.55 -20.59 -17.11
C LEU A 270 6.00 -20.42 -16.65
N LYS A 271 6.75 -21.52 -16.51
CA LYS A 271 8.18 -21.49 -16.16
C LYS A 271 9.03 -20.79 -17.23
N HIS A 272 8.69 -20.96 -18.51
CA HIS A 272 9.35 -20.25 -19.61
C HIS A 272 9.04 -18.74 -19.59
N GLN A 273 7.78 -18.37 -19.35
CA GLN A 273 7.35 -16.97 -19.22
C GLN A 273 8.02 -16.27 -18.03
N HIS A 274 8.07 -16.93 -16.86
CA HIS A 274 8.77 -16.44 -15.68
C HIS A 274 10.27 -16.23 -15.92
N ARG A 275 10.93 -17.13 -16.65
CA ARG A 275 12.35 -16.95 -17.03
C ARG A 275 12.54 -15.75 -17.97
N LYS A 276 11.64 -15.56 -18.94
CA LYS A 276 11.72 -14.43 -19.88
C LYS A 276 11.55 -13.08 -19.18
N LEU A 277 10.74 -13.02 -18.12
CA LEU A 277 10.50 -11.80 -17.34
C LEU A 277 11.69 -11.42 -16.43
N PHE A 278 12.49 -12.39 -15.97
CA PHE A 278 13.64 -12.15 -15.08
C PHE A 278 14.97 -11.88 -15.78
N PHE A 279 15.10 -12.24 -17.05
CA PHE A 279 16.33 -12.08 -17.84
C PHE A 279 16.22 -10.98 -18.91
N MET A 280 15.23 -10.09 -18.81
CA MET A 280 15.04 -8.88 -19.62
C MET A 280 15.14 -7.65 -18.73
#